data_AF-X0SGZ0-F1
#
_entry.id   AF-X0SGZ0-F1
#
_cell.length_a   1.000
_cell.length_b   1.000
_cell.length_c   1.000
_cell.angle_alpha   90.00
_cell.angle_beta   90.00
_cell.angle_gamma   90.00
#
_symmetry.space_group_name_H-M   'P 1'
#
loop_
_entity.id
_entity.type
_entity.pdbx_description
1 polymer ?
#
loop_
_entity_poly.entity_id
_entity_poly.type
_entity_poly.pdbx_seq_one_letter_code
_entity_poly.pdbx_strand_id
1 'polypeptide(L)'
;TTIGRFVNRSQLADPEQGEFGYESLEPTSRMPEVEQISKDFTRVNIGSYTIWFSYKTPIAFQTPEGGKVVRENEWGPTTGKHLNYIDRGEKGSRVDGTTFEQQWQELAAAFAPAVTEEEKYIAPEPAANVASLLQRAGNLPEVTAIDRLILRSFAASA
;
A
#
# COMPACT_ATOMS: atom_id res chain seq x y z
N THR A 1 84.58 3.87 14.46
CA THR A 1 83.39 3.81 15.33
C THR A 1 82.28 4.62 14.67
N THR A 2 81.48 4.00 13.80
CA THR A 2 80.12 3.47 14.05
C THR A 2 79.07 4.47 13.53
N ILE A 3 78.61 4.31 12.28
CA ILE A 3 77.32 3.72 11.84
C ILE A 3 76.11 4.62 12.15
N GLY A 4 75.31 4.93 11.11
CA GLY A 4 73.92 5.36 11.32
C GLY A 4 73.26 6.10 10.16
N ARG A 5 73.04 5.42 9.02
CA ARG A 5 72.02 5.83 8.03
C ARG A 5 70.64 5.63 8.66
N PHE A 6 69.83 6.69 8.74
CA PHE A 6 68.38 6.56 8.92
C PHE A 6 67.68 7.16 7.72
N VAL A 7 67.11 6.26 6.93
CA VAL A 7 66.17 6.58 5.85
C VAL A 7 64.83 6.83 6.54
N ASN A 8 64.28 8.02 6.42
CA ASN A 8 62.97 8.30 6.98
C ASN A 8 61.90 7.75 6.03
N ARG A 9 61.33 6.62 6.45
CA ARG A 9 60.28 5.86 5.77
C ARG A 9 58.93 6.46 6.12
N SER A 10 58.58 7.57 5.47
CA SER A 10 57.25 8.18 5.59
C SER A 10 56.70 8.53 4.20
N GLN A 11 56.84 7.58 3.27
CA GLN A 11 55.87 7.40 2.18
C GLN A 11 54.96 6.24 2.61
N LEU A 12 53.90 6.57 3.33
CA LEU A 12 52.69 5.77 3.31
C LEU A 12 51.63 6.71 2.75
N ALA A 13 51.35 6.50 1.46
CA ALA A 13 50.16 7.00 0.82
C ALA A 13 48.97 6.49 1.64
N ASP A 14 48.23 7.40 2.25
CA ASP A 14 46.88 7.10 2.68
C ASP A 14 46.08 6.89 1.39
N PRO A 15 45.55 5.68 1.12
CA PRO A 15 44.64 5.51 0.01
C PRO A 15 43.45 6.40 0.29
N GLU A 16 43.18 7.30 -0.65
CA GLU A 16 41.93 8.03 -0.77
C GLU A 16 40.81 7.13 -0.29
N GLN A 17 40.31 7.41 0.93
CA GLN A 17 39.03 6.92 1.35
C GLN A 17 38.05 7.60 0.42
N GLY A 18 37.78 6.92 -0.71
CA GLY A 18 36.65 7.26 -1.54
C GLY A 18 35.47 7.38 -0.59
N GLU A 19 34.96 8.60 -0.47
CA GLU A 19 33.65 8.87 0.06
C GLU A 19 32.69 8.02 -0.78
N PHE A 20 32.49 6.78 -0.36
CA PHE A 20 31.25 6.09 -0.62
C PHE A 20 30.22 6.91 0.13
N GLY A 21 29.75 7.95 -0.54
CA GLY A 21 28.53 8.63 -0.18
C GLY A 21 27.49 7.53 -0.08
N TYR A 22 27.17 7.15 1.14
CA TYR A 22 25.88 6.59 1.46
C TYR A 22 24.94 7.74 1.18
N GLU A 23 24.60 7.91 -0.10
CA GLU A 23 23.42 8.64 -0.51
C GLU A 23 22.32 7.92 0.24
N SER A 24 21.94 8.53 1.37
CA SER A 24 20.97 8.00 2.29
C SER A 24 19.75 7.74 1.43
N LEU A 25 19.51 6.48 1.08
CA LEU A 25 18.29 6.07 0.42
C LEU A 25 17.24 6.22 1.53
N GLU A 26 16.80 7.47 1.67
CA GLU A 26 15.66 7.90 2.48
C GLU A 26 14.60 6.82 2.36
N PRO A 27 14.02 6.36 3.48
CA PRO A 27 13.25 5.13 3.53
C PRO A 27 12.09 5.18 2.53
N THR A 28 12.31 4.69 1.31
CA THR A 28 11.27 4.40 0.32
C THR A 28 10.56 3.14 0.76
N SER A 29 10.10 3.12 2.01
CA SER A 29 9.18 2.11 2.46
C SER A 29 7.89 2.36 1.72
N ARG A 30 7.73 1.66 0.60
CA ARG A 30 6.47 1.51 -0.15
C ARG A 30 5.38 0.83 0.69
N MET A 31 5.63 0.63 1.98
CA MET A 31 4.67 0.03 2.88
C MET A 31 3.61 1.07 3.20
N PRO A 32 2.32 0.76 2.95
CA PRO A 32 1.24 1.63 3.37
C PRO A 32 1.25 1.71 4.91
N GLU A 33 1.30 2.93 5.44
CA GLU A 33 1.06 3.17 6.85
C GLU A 33 -0.45 3.30 7.06
N VAL A 34 -1.01 2.46 7.92
CA VAL A 34 -2.45 2.44 8.20
C VAL A 34 -2.67 2.92 9.63
N GLU A 35 -3.47 3.97 9.78
CA GLU A 35 -3.86 4.53 11.05
C GLU A 35 -5.39 4.45 11.23
N GLN A 36 -5.81 3.70 12.24
CA GLN A 36 -7.21 3.60 12.62
C GLN A 36 -7.59 4.74 13.57
N ILE A 37 -8.34 5.74 13.09
CA ILE A 37 -8.72 6.91 13.89
C ILE A 37 -9.94 6.59 14.77
N SER A 38 -10.91 5.85 14.23
CA SER A 38 -12.07 5.33 14.96
C SER A 38 -12.48 3.98 14.37
N LYS A 39 -13.44 3.26 14.96
CA LYS A 39 -13.89 1.95 14.45
C LYS A 39 -14.23 1.95 12.94
N ASP A 40 -14.78 3.06 12.45
CA ASP A 40 -15.32 3.19 11.10
C ASP A 40 -14.57 4.23 10.27
N PHE A 41 -13.39 4.69 10.74
CA PHE A 41 -12.61 5.73 10.09
C PHE A 41 -11.12 5.42 10.10
N THR A 42 -10.55 5.28 8.90
CA THR A 42 -9.17 4.85 8.68
C THR A 42 -8.46 5.84 7.76
N ARG A 43 -7.22 6.18 8.10
CA ARG A 43 -6.30 6.94 7.26
C ARG A 43 -5.21 5.99 6.76
N VAL A 44 -4.89 6.05 5.48
CA VAL A 44 -3.83 5.27 4.85
C VAL A 44 -2.86 6.23 4.18
N ASN A 45 -1.58 6.18 4.56
CA ASN A 45 -0.52 6.92 3.90
C ASN A 45 0.27 5.98 2.99
N ILE A 46 0.39 6.34 1.72
CA ILE A 46 1.16 5.60 0.71
C ILE A 46 2.19 6.55 0.12
N GLY A 47 3.39 6.57 0.70
CA GLY A 47 4.40 7.57 0.37
C GLY A 47 3.87 8.99 0.63
N SER A 48 3.79 9.83 -0.41
CA SER A 48 3.30 11.21 -0.32
C SER A 48 1.78 11.37 -0.46
N TYR A 49 1.05 10.26 -0.58
CA TYR A 49 -0.40 10.27 -0.73
C TYR A 49 -1.07 9.89 0.58
N THR A 50 -2.16 10.58 0.90
CA THR A 50 -2.99 10.26 2.06
C THR A 50 -4.41 9.97 1.61
N ILE A 51 -4.98 8.88 2.07
CA ILE A 51 -6.32 8.42 1.68
C ILE A 51 -7.14 8.19 2.94
N TRP A 52 -8.37 8.69 2.96
CA TRP A 52 -9.28 8.53 4.08
C TRP A 52 -10.46 7.64 3.69
N PHE A 53 -10.75 6.66 4.54
CA PHE A 53 -11.83 5.70 4.36
C PHE A 53 -12.86 5.86 5.47
N SER A 54 -14.14 5.89 5.08
CA SER A 54 -15.26 5.65 5.98
C SER A 54 -15.74 4.21 5.77
N TYR A 55 -15.61 3.36 6.79
CA TYR A 55 -15.67 1.91 6.65
C TYR A 55 -14.68 1.39 5.61
N LYS A 56 -15.18 1.00 4.42
CA LYS A 56 -14.39 0.50 3.28
C LYS A 56 -14.42 1.47 2.09
N THR A 57 -15.13 2.59 2.21
CA THR A 57 -15.36 3.53 1.11
C THR A 57 -14.38 4.68 1.19
N PRO A 58 -13.61 4.97 0.13
CA PRO A 58 -12.76 6.15 0.09
C PRO A 58 -13.65 7.40 0.03
N ILE A 59 -13.42 8.33 0.96
CA ILE A 59 -14.22 9.57 1.08
C ILE A 59 -13.41 10.83 0.86
N ALA A 60 -12.08 10.74 0.94
CA ALA A 60 -11.16 11.82 0.60
C ALA A 60 -9.79 11.25 0.25
N PHE A 61 -9.02 12.00 -0.52
CA PHE A 61 -7.61 11.73 -0.73
C PHE A 61 -6.83 13.04 -0.87
N GLN A 62 -5.53 12.97 -0.64
CA GLN A 62 -4.61 14.08 -0.80
C GLN A 62 -3.45 13.62 -1.68
N THR A 63 -3.20 14.40 -2.72
CA THR A 63 -2.06 14.21 -3.61
C THR A 63 -0.97 15.23 -3.29
N PRO A 64 0.30 14.92 -3.59
CA PRO A 64 1.39 15.87 -3.38
C PRO A 64 1.24 17.14 -4.23
N GLU A 65 0.61 17.05 -5.41
CA GLU A 65 0.49 18.15 -6.38
C GLU A 65 -0.87 18.87 -6.34
N GLY A 66 -1.96 18.11 -6.17
CA GLY A 66 -3.34 18.58 -6.35
C GLY A 66 -4.06 18.94 -5.05
N GLY A 67 -3.37 18.84 -3.90
CA GLY A 67 -3.96 19.12 -2.60
C GLY A 67 -4.98 18.06 -2.19
N LYS A 68 -5.91 18.46 -1.32
CA LYS A 68 -6.86 17.57 -0.66
C LYS A 68 -8.23 17.63 -1.34
N VAL A 69 -8.67 16.49 -1.86
CA VAL A 69 -9.98 16.31 -2.50
C VAL A 69 -10.90 15.56 -1.55
N VAL A 70 -12.09 16.11 -1.32
CA VAL A 70 -13.07 15.57 -0.37
C VAL A 70 -14.40 15.38 -1.07
N ARG A 71 -15.01 14.19 -0.96
CA ARG A 71 -16.30 13.88 -1.58
C ARG A 71 -17.46 14.51 -0.81
N GLU A 72 -18.51 14.89 -1.51
CA GLU A 72 -19.77 15.31 -0.90
C GLU A 72 -20.40 14.16 -0.09
N ASN A 73 -21.17 14.51 0.94
CA ASN A 73 -21.78 13.51 1.81
C ASN A 73 -23.05 12.91 1.20
N GLU A 74 -22.96 11.71 0.65
CA GLU A 74 -24.09 10.98 0.05
C GLU A 74 -24.62 9.84 0.95
N TRP A 75 -23.98 9.56 2.09
CA TRP A 75 -24.25 8.36 2.90
C TRP A 75 -24.94 8.63 4.25
N GLY A 76 -24.86 9.86 4.76
CA GLY A 76 -25.58 10.26 5.98
C GLY A 76 -24.68 10.80 7.10
N PRO A 77 -25.18 10.84 8.35
CA PRO A 77 -24.59 11.65 9.41
C PRO A 77 -23.22 11.17 9.90
N THR A 78 -22.97 9.86 9.91
CA THR A 78 -21.68 9.30 10.35
C THR A 78 -20.55 9.71 9.40
N THR A 79 -20.74 9.52 8.08
CA THR A 79 -19.77 9.97 7.08
C THR A 79 -19.60 11.49 7.09
N GLY A 80 -20.69 12.23 7.33
CA GLY A 80 -20.63 13.68 7.52
C GLY A 80 -19.67 14.12 8.64
N LYS A 81 -19.59 13.38 9.76
CA LYS A 81 -18.62 13.65 10.83
C LYS A 81 -17.19 13.38 10.39
N HIS A 82 -16.95 12.28 9.65
CA HIS A 82 -15.62 11.98 9.11
C HIS A 82 -15.15 13.05 8.11
N LEU A 83 -16.04 13.50 7.22
CA LEU A 83 -15.74 14.58 6.28
C LEU A 83 -15.39 15.87 7.01
N ASN A 84 -16.19 16.25 8.02
CA ASN A 84 -15.91 17.43 8.84
C ASN A 84 -14.57 17.35 9.60
N TYR A 85 -14.12 16.14 9.97
CA TYR A 85 -12.80 15.95 10.57
C TYR A 85 -11.68 16.25 9.56
N ILE A 86 -11.88 15.85 8.30
CA ILE A 86 -10.88 16.01 7.23
C ILE A 86 -10.78 17.47 6.76
N ASP A 87 -11.92 18.13 6.53
CA ASP A 87 -11.99 19.48 5.94
C ASP A 87 -12.32 20.60 6.94
N ARG A 88 -12.39 20.28 8.24
CA ARG A 88 -12.79 21.22 9.31
C ARG A 88 -14.21 21.80 9.11
N GLY A 89 -15.06 21.13 8.34
CA GLY A 89 -16.43 21.53 8.05
C GLY A 89 -16.59 22.42 6.80
N GLU A 90 -15.54 22.60 6.01
CA GLU A 90 -15.59 23.40 4.77
C GLU A 90 -16.29 22.63 3.64
N LYS A 91 -17.61 22.79 3.54
CA LYS A 91 -18.41 22.07 2.54
C LYS A 91 -18.24 22.59 1.11
N GLY A 92 -17.81 23.84 0.94
CA GLY A 92 -17.75 24.50 -0.37
C GLY A 92 -16.65 23.95 -1.30
N SER A 93 -15.65 23.28 -0.74
CA SER A 93 -14.55 22.67 -1.50
C SER A 93 -14.77 21.18 -1.79
N ARG A 94 -15.94 20.64 -1.43
CA ARG A 94 -16.25 19.23 -1.69
C ARG A 94 -16.65 19.03 -3.15
N VAL A 95 -16.22 17.92 -3.72
CA VAL A 95 -16.58 17.52 -5.09
C VAL A 95 -17.74 16.51 -5.04
N ASP A 96 -18.57 16.51 -6.08
CA ASP A 96 -19.63 15.51 -6.23
C ASP A 96 -19.06 14.10 -6.40
N GLY A 97 -19.91 13.08 -6.23
CA GLY A 97 -19.49 11.69 -6.29
C GLY A 97 -18.90 11.26 -7.64
N THR A 98 -19.40 11.80 -8.75
CA THR A 98 -18.93 11.44 -10.10
C THR A 98 -17.53 12.03 -10.35
N THR A 99 -17.33 13.30 -10.04
CA THR A 99 -16.01 13.96 -10.14
C THR A 99 -14.98 13.28 -9.24
N PHE A 100 -15.37 12.91 -8.02
CA PHE A 100 -14.49 12.20 -7.09
C PHE A 100 -14.04 10.86 -7.64
N GLU A 101 -14.98 10.05 -8.15
CA GLU A 101 -14.69 8.72 -8.69
C GLU A 101 -13.74 8.79 -9.89
N GLN A 102 -13.92 9.76 -10.77
CA GLN A 102 -13.01 9.98 -11.89
C GLN A 102 -11.58 10.23 -11.41
N GLN A 103 -11.39 11.19 -10.50
CA GLN A 103 -10.05 11.52 -9.97
C GLN A 103 -9.45 10.38 -9.16
N TRP A 104 -10.29 9.63 -8.43
CA TRP A 104 -9.86 8.44 -7.71
C TRP A 104 -9.36 7.34 -8.64
N GLN A 105 -10.02 7.11 -9.78
CA GLN A 105 -9.57 6.12 -10.77
C GLN A 105 -8.26 6.54 -11.44
N GLU A 106 -8.09 7.82 -11.75
CA GLU A 106 -6.83 8.37 -12.28
C GLU A 106 -5.68 8.14 -11.28
N LEU A 107 -5.93 8.40 -9.99
CA LEU A 107 -4.99 8.15 -8.92
C LEU A 107 -4.70 6.64 -8.74
N ALA A 108 -5.75 5.80 -8.73
CA ALA A 108 -5.60 4.35 -8.60
C ALA A 108 -4.82 3.74 -9.78
N ALA A 109 -5.00 4.26 -10.99
CA ALA A 109 -4.24 3.84 -12.17
C ALA A 109 -2.75 4.17 -12.06
N ALA A 110 -2.39 5.25 -11.35
CA ALA A 110 -0.99 5.57 -11.05
C ALA A 110 -0.36 4.63 -10.01
N PHE A 111 -1.17 4.01 -9.15
CA PHE A 111 -0.73 3.06 -8.12
C PHE A 111 -0.74 1.61 -8.56
N ALA A 112 -1.62 1.25 -9.49
CA ALA A 112 -1.56 -0.07 -10.08
C ALA A 112 -0.15 -0.21 -10.68
N PRO A 113 0.70 -1.14 -10.20
CA PRO A 113 1.85 -1.51 -11.01
C PRO A 113 1.27 -1.86 -12.38
N ALA A 114 1.93 -1.46 -13.45
CA ALA A 114 1.61 -2.02 -14.76
C ALA A 114 1.71 -3.54 -14.57
N VAL A 115 0.57 -4.19 -14.30
CA VAL A 115 0.44 -5.64 -14.29
C VAL A 115 0.59 -5.92 -15.77
N THR A 116 1.84 -6.05 -16.19
CA THR A 116 2.20 -6.47 -17.52
C THR A 116 1.42 -7.75 -17.75
N GLU A 117 0.68 -7.82 -18.86
CA GLU A 117 -0.20 -8.94 -19.23
C GLU A 117 0.49 -10.32 -19.14
N GLU A 118 1.80 -10.39 -18.95
CA GLU A 118 2.59 -11.60 -18.69
C GLU A 118 2.16 -12.38 -17.43
N GLU A 119 1.64 -11.74 -16.38
CA GLU A 119 1.12 -12.46 -15.19
C GLU A 119 -0.36 -12.87 -15.31
N LYS A 120 -1.06 -12.44 -16.37
CA LYS A 120 -2.44 -12.84 -16.67
C LYS A 120 -2.55 -14.33 -17.07
N TYR A 121 -1.42 -15.01 -17.19
CA TYR A 121 -1.30 -16.40 -17.63
C TYR A 121 -0.61 -17.32 -16.61
N ILE A 122 -0.66 -17.03 -15.30
CA ILE A 122 -0.59 -18.13 -14.32
C ILE A 122 -1.97 -18.79 -14.36
N ALA A 123 -2.13 -19.72 -15.30
CA ALA A 123 -3.33 -20.54 -15.39
C ALA A 123 -3.66 -21.07 -13.98
N PRO A 124 -4.95 -21.07 -13.55
CA PRO A 124 -5.30 -21.80 -12.35
C PRO A 124 -4.78 -23.22 -12.57
N GLU A 125 -3.86 -23.69 -11.71
CA GLU A 125 -3.54 -25.11 -11.69
C GLU A 125 -4.88 -25.84 -11.72
N PRO A 126 -5.12 -26.73 -12.71
CA PRO A 126 -6.43 -27.32 -12.86
C PRO A 126 -6.83 -27.93 -11.52
N ALA A 127 -7.97 -27.50 -10.99
CA ALA A 127 -8.51 -27.88 -9.68
C ALA A 127 -8.64 -29.42 -9.47
N ALA A 128 -8.28 -30.21 -10.48
CA ALA A 128 -8.10 -31.64 -10.46
C ALA A 128 -7.11 -32.16 -9.39
N ASN A 129 -6.14 -31.36 -8.90
CA ASN A 129 -5.18 -31.85 -7.90
C ASN A 129 -5.49 -31.53 -6.43
N VAL A 130 -6.40 -30.60 -6.14
CA VAL A 130 -6.74 -30.28 -4.73
C VAL A 130 -7.73 -31.29 -4.17
N ALA A 131 -8.69 -31.74 -4.99
CA ALA A 131 -9.66 -32.78 -4.62
C ALA A 131 -8.99 -34.15 -4.38
N SER A 132 -7.96 -34.49 -5.17
CA SER A 132 -7.20 -35.74 -5.01
C SER A 132 -6.23 -35.71 -3.82
N LEU A 133 -5.73 -34.52 -3.42
CA LEU A 133 -4.99 -34.32 -2.17
C LEU A 133 -5.91 -34.40 -0.93
N LEU A 134 -7.12 -33.83 -1.00
CA LEU A 134 -8.10 -33.88 0.09
C LEU A 134 -8.71 -35.28 0.29
N GLN A 135 -8.81 -36.10 -0.76
CA GLN A 135 -9.24 -37.50 -0.63
C GLN A 135 -8.18 -38.42 0.00
N ARG A 136 -6.90 -38.02 0.01
CA ARG A 136 -5.81 -38.80 0.64
C ARG A 136 -5.60 -38.43 2.12
N ALA A 137 -6.02 -37.24 2.54
CA ALA A 137 -6.01 -36.82 3.93
C ALA A 137 -7.31 -37.27 4.62
N GLY A 138 -7.41 -38.57 4.92
CA GLY A 138 -8.51 -39.17 5.68
C GLY A 138 -8.57 -38.73 7.15
N ASN A 139 -8.74 -37.44 7.41
CA ASN A 139 -9.15 -36.91 8.71
C ASN A 139 -9.57 -35.44 8.57
N LEU A 140 -10.87 -35.17 8.51
CA LEU A 140 -11.41 -33.80 8.59
C LEU A 140 -12.07 -33.62 9.97
N PRO A 141 -11.64 -32.65 10.80
CA PRO A 141 -12.51 -32.10 11.83
C PRO A 141 -13.68 -31.36 11.15
N GLU A 142 -14.83 -31.28 11.83
CA GLU A 142 -16.03 -30.59 11.36
C GLU A 142 -15.70 -29.20 10.79
N VAL A 143 -15.88 -29.06 9.49
CA VAL A 143 -15.76 -27.80 8.77
C VAL A 143 -16.94 -26.93 9.18
N THR A 144 -16.69 -25.98 10.08
CA THR A 144 -17.70 -25.05 10.58
C THR A 144 -18.29 -24.21 9.43
N ALA A 145 -19.50 -23.69 9.64
CA ALA A 145 -20.29 -22.97 8.62
C ALA A 145 -19.56 -21.76 7.98
N ILE A 146 -18.48 -21.27 8.59
CA ILE A 146 -17.68 -20.13 8.12
C ILE A 146 -16.85 -20.52 6.88
N ASP A 147 -16.28 -21.72 6.85
CA ASP A 147 -15.46 -22.17 5.70
C ASP A 147 -16.30 -22.40 4.44
N ARG A 148 -17.59 -22.72 4.60
CA ARG A 148 -18.52 -22.84 3.46
C ARG A 148 -18.86 -21.50 2.82
N LEU A 149 -18.68 -20.39 3.52
CA LEU A 149 -18.97 -19.04 3.02
C LEU A 149 -17.84 -18.52 2.11
N ILE A 150 -16.59 -18.86 2.43
CA ILE A 150 -15.41 -18.49 1.65
C ILE A 150 -15.36 -19.27 0.33
N LEU A 151 -15.72 -20.56 0.35
CA LEU A 151 -15.73 -21.38 -0.87
C LEU A 151 -16.83 -20.99 -1.88
N ARG A 152 -17.95 -20.40 -1.44
CA ARG A 152 -19.03 -19.97 -2.34
C ARG A 152 -18.78 -18.63 -3.01
N SER A 153 -17.96 -17.76 -2.41
CA SER A 153 -17.67 -16.43 -2.99
C SER A 153 -16.71 -16.51 -4.18
N PHE A 154 -15.93 -17.58 -4.30
CA PHE A 154 -15.04 -17.81 -5.45
C PHE A 154 -15.71 -18.49 -6.65
N ALA A 155 -16.85 -19.17 -6.46
CA ALA A 155 -17.53 -19.90 -7.55
C ALA A 155 -18.53 -19.07 -8.37
N ALA A 156 -18.77 -17.80 -7.99
CA ALA A 156 -19.80 -16.95 -8.62
C ALA A 156 -19.25 -15.81 -9.48
N SER A 157 -17.97 -15.87 -9.89
CA SER A 157 -17.38 -14.90 -10.83
C SER A 157 -16.55 -15.58 -11.93
N ALA A 158 -17.07 -16.70 -12.44
CA ALA A 158 -16.69 -17.29 -13.73
C ALA A 158 -17.89 -17.25 -14.68
#